data_AF-A0A5K0ZK69-F1
#
_entry.id   AF-A0A5K0ZK69-F1
#
_cell.length_a   1.000
_cell.length_b   1.000
_cell.length_c   1.000
_cell.angle_alpha   90.00
_cell.angle_beta   90.00
_cell.angle_gamma   90.00
#
_symmetry.space_group_name_H-M   'P 1'
#
loop_
_entity.id
_entity.type
_entity.pdbx_description
1 polymer ?
#
loop_
_entity_poly.entity_id
_entity_poly.type
_entity_poly.pdbx_seq_one_letter_code
_entity_poly.pdbx_strand_id
1 'polypeptide(L)' 'ALEMGDAFRQLLGEIQQRFPQIIKEVRGKGLLNAVELNGQSLAPITAFDVCLKLKERGILAKPTHDTIIRLAPPLCI' A
#
# COMPACT_ATOMS: atom_id res chain seq x y z
N ALA A 1 -15.75 -10.23 3.48
CA ALA A 1 -14.96 -9.03 3.84
C ALA A 1 -13.64 -9.38 4.51
N LEU A 2 -13.65 -10.19 5.57
CA LEU A 2 -12.44 -10.57 6.31
C LEU A 2 -11.46 -11.36 5.42
N GLU A 3 -11.94 -12.43 4.78
CA GLU A 3 -11.13 -13.32 3.93
C GLU A 3 -10.44 -12.57 2.78
N MET A 4 -11.17 -11.68 2.08
CA MET A 4 -10.59 -10.86 1.02
C MET A 4 -9.57 -9.85 1.55
N GLY A 5 -9.80 -9.30 2.74
CA GLY A 5 -8.87 -8.39 3.39
C GLY A 5 -7.57 -9.07 3.80
N ASP A 6 -7.67 -10.31 4.28
CA ASP A 6 -6.52 -11.12 4.69
C ASP A 6 -5.72 -11.60 3.48
N ALA A 7 -6.40 -12.09 2.43
CA ALA A 7 -5.75 -12.44 1.17
C ALA A 7 -5.02 -11.25 0.53
N PHE A 8 -5.66 -10.07 0.52
CA PHE A 8 -5.03 -8.86 0.01
C PHE A 8 -3.81 -8.43 0.83
N ARG A 9 -3.90 -8.52 2.17
CA ARG A 9 -2.77 -8.23 3.06
C ARG A 9 -1.62 -9.22 2.87
N GLN A 10 -1.91 -10.50 2.66
CA GLN A 10 -0.90 -11.51 2.39
C GLN A 10 -0.13 -11.19 1.11
N LEU A 11 -0.83 -10.85 0.02
CA LEU A 11 -0.20 -10.46 -1.24
C LEU A 11 0.68 -9.20 -1.09
N LEU A 12 0.20 -8.20 -0.33
CA LEU A 12 1.01 -7.03 0.00
C LEU A 12 2.26 -7.41 0.83
N GLY A 13 2.14 -8.37 1.74
CA GLY A 13 3.25 -8.92 2.52
C GLY A 13 4.29 -9.63 1.66
N GLU A 14 3.88 -10.37 0.64
CA GLU A 14 4.80 -10.98 -0.34
C GLU A 14 5.58 -9.91 -1.12
N ILE A 15 4.93 -8.79 -1.47
CA ILE A 15 5.59 -7.65 -2.10
C ILE A 15 6.58 -7.00 -1.14
N GLN A 16 6.23 -6.86 0.14
CA GLN A 16 7.15 -6.37 1.18
C GLN A 16 8.40 -7.26 1.28
N GLN A 17 8.24 -8.58 1.27
CA GLN A 17 9.38 -9.51 1.31
C GLN A 17 10.29 -9.40 0.08
N ARG A 18 9.72 -9.07 -1.09
CA ARG A 18 10.50 -8.85 -2.32
C ARG A 18 11.24 -7.50 -2.32
N PHE A 19 10.70 -6.49 -1.65
CA PHE A 19 11.27 -5.14 -1.61
C PHE A 19 11.37 -4.59 -0.16
N PRO A 20 12.11 -5.27 0.73
CA PRO A 20 12.17 -4.92 2.15
C PRO A 20 12.84 -3.56 2.42
N GLN A 21 13.69 -3.10 1.49
CA GLN A 21 14.32 -1.78 1.56
C GLN A 21 13.38 -0.64 1.17
N ILE A 22 12.30 -0.94 0.42
CA ILE A 22 11.32 0.04 -0.08
C ILE A 22 10.11 0.09 0.85
N ILE A 23 9.61 -1.08 1.26
CA ILE A 23 8.42 -1.22 2.09
C ILE A 23 8.85 -1.57 3.52
N LYS A 24 8.58 -0.65 4.44
CA LYS A 24 8.90 -0.80 5.86
C LYS A 24 7.88 -1.71 6.55
N GLU A 25 6.60 -1.50 6.30
CA GLU A 25 5.53 -2.24 6.99
C GLU A 25 4.26 -2.33 6.14
N VAL A 26 3.54 -3.45 6.24
CA VAL A 26 2.17 -3.62 5.72
C VAL A 26 1.22 -3.85 6.90
N ARG A 27 0.19 -3.03 7.05
CA ARG A 27 -0.78 -3.10 8.17
C ARG A 27 -2.21 -2.82 7.75
N GLY A 28 -3.18 -3.07 8.62
CA GLY A 28 -4.60 -2.78 8.38
C GLY A 28 -5.56 -3.75 9.07
N LYS A 29 -6.85 -3.61 8.78
CA LYS A 29 -7.93 -4.43 9.35
C LYS A 29 -9.04 -4.63 8.31
N GLY A 30 -9.37 -5.89 8.01
CA GLY A 30 -10.30 -6.22 6.92
C GLY A 30 -9.80 -5.66 5.58
N LEU A 31 -10.69 -5.03 4.81
CA LEU A 31 -10.35 -4.44 3.51
C LEU A 31 -9.53 -3.15 3.62
N LEU A 32 -9.50 -2.48 4.77
CA LEU A 32 -8.69 -1.28 4.95
C LEU A 32 -7.22 -1.67 5.20
N ASN A 33 -6.38 -1.42 4.20
CA ASN A 33 -4.97 -1.78 4.20
C ASN A 33 -4.09 -0.55 3.99
N ALA A 34 -2.87 -0.59 4.54
CA ALA A 34 -1.88 0.46 4.41
C ALA A 34 -0.49 -0.14 4.21
N VAL A 35 0.29 0.51 3.35
CA VAL A 35 1.69 0.19 3.08
C VAL A 35 2.52 1.39 3.50
N GLU A 36 3.46 1.19 4.42
CA GLU A 36 4.41 2.20 4.85
C GLU A 36 5.71 2.03 4.06
N LEU A 37 6.12 3.10 3.39
CA LEU A 37 7.35 3.18 2.64
C LEU A 37 8.50 3.64 3.54
N ASN A 38 9.70 3.15 3.24
CA ASN A 38 10.92 3.63 3.89
C ASN A 38 11.37 4.96 3.28
N GLY A 39 10.90 6.08 3.85
CA GLY A 39 11.16 7.43 3.33
C GLY A 39 12.65 7.80 3.19
N GLN A 40 13.55 7.19 3.97
CA GLN A 40 14.99 7.44 3.87
C GLN A 40 15.63 6.75 2.66
N SER A 41 15.16 5.56 2.31
CA SER A 41 15.68 4.78 1.17
C SER A 41 15.10 5.21 -0.17
N LEU A 42 13.99 5.95 -0.15
CA LEU A 42 13.23 6.33 -1.34
C LEU A 42 13.40 7.79 -1.74
N ALA A 43 13.96 8.67 -0.90
CA ALA A 43 14.11 10.08 -1.24
C ALA A 43 14.85 10.26 -2.59
N PRO A 44 14.30 11.02 -3.55
CA PRO A 44 13.21 12.01 -3.42
C PRO A 44 11.77 11.49 -3.68
N ILE A 45 11.57 10.19 -3.88
CA ILE A 45 10.28 9.58 -4.22
C ILE A 45 9.38 9.52 -2.97
N THR A 46 8.18 10.10 -3.07
CA THR A 46 7.19 10.12 -2.00
C THR A 46 6.08 9.09 -2.21
N ALA A 47 5.28 8.82 -1.17
CA ALA A 47 4.04 8.05 -1.31
C ALA A 47 3.08 8.65 -2.35
N PHE A 48 3.13 9.97 -2.57
CA PHE A 48 2.32 10.65 -3.59
C PHE A 48 2.73 10.25 -5.01
N ASP A 49 4.04 10.21 -5.29
CA ASP A 49 4.56 9.80 -6.60
C ASP A 49 4.16 8.37 -6.95
N VAL A 50 4.21 7.47 -5.95
CA VAL A 50 3.75 6.09 -6.11
C VAL A 50 2.25 6.05 -6.37
N CYS A 51 1.44 6.84 -5.65
CA CYS A 51 0.00 6.94 -5.91
C CYS A 51 -0.30 7.46 -7.32
N LEU A 52 0.51 8.38 -7.85
CA LEU A 52 0.37 8.89 -9.21
C LEU A 52 0.64 7.78 -10.24
N LYS A 53 1.69 6.96 -10.03
CA LYS A 53 1.97 5.79 -10.86
C LYS A 53 0.91 4.69 -10.75
N LEU A 54 0.30 4.52 -9.58
CA LEU A 54 -0.83 3.62 -9.41
C LEU A 54 -2.06 4.11 -10.18
N LYS A 55 -2.33 5.42 -10.16
CA LYS A 55 -3.40 6.04 -10.95
C LYS A 55 -3.22 5.80 -12.45
N GLU A 56 -2.00 5.96 -12.98
CA GLU A 56 -1.69 5.66 -14.39
C GLU A 56 -1.98 4.20 -14.76
N ARG A 57 -1.93 3.29 -13.78
CA ARG A 57 -2.25 1.86 -13.94
C ARG A 57 -3.71 1.51 -13.59
N GLY A 58 -4.56 2.52 -13.35
CA GLY A 58 -5.98 2.33 -13.01
C GLY A 58 -6.26 1.99 -11.55
N ILE A 59 -5.28 2.12 -10.66
CA ILE A 59 -5.43 1.85 -9.23
C ILE A 59 -5.55 3.17 -8.47
N LEU A 60 -6.68 3.36 -7.79
CA LEU A 60 -6.87 4.50 -6.88
C LEU A 60 -6.34 4.14 -5.49
N ALA A 61 -5.37 4.91 -5.03
CA ALA A 61 -4.82 4.82 -3.68
C ALA A 61 -4.71 6.22 -3.07
N LYS A 62 -4.85 6.30 -1.75
CA LYS A 62 -4.73 7.57 -1.02
C LYS A 62 -3.37 7.65 -0.32
N PRO A 63 -2.51 8.62 -0.66
CA PRO A 63 -1.33 8.89 0.15
C PRO A 63 -1.76 9.51 1.48
N THR A 64 -1.07 9.16 2.56
CA THR A 64 -1.22 9.78 3.88
C THR A 64 0.17 10.03 4.43
N HIS A 65 0.43 11.28 4.85
CA HIS A 65 1.81 11.73 5.09
C HIS A 65 2.67 11.49 3.83
N ASP A 66 3.99 11.68 3.93
CA ASP A 66 4.90 11.48 2.79
C ASP A 66 5.26 10.01 2.55
N THR A 67 4.89 9.09 3.45
CA THR A 67 5.39 7.71 3.46
C THR A 67 4.31 6.62 3.42
N ILE A 68 3.04 6.90 3.64
CA ILE A 68 2.01 5.85 3.76
C ILE A 68 1.05 5.88 2.57
N ILE A 69 0.78 4.71 2.00
CA ILE A 69 -0.23 4.49 0.95
C ILE A 69 -1.40 3.70 1.54
N ARG A 70 -2.61 4.24 1.47
CA ARG A 70 -3.84 3.58 1.93
C ARG A 70 -4.63 3.01 0.76
N LEU A 71 -5.03 1.75 0.91
CA LEU A 71 -5.80 0.96 -0.04
C LEU A 71 -7.08 0.51 0.66
N ALA A 72 -8.22 0.96 0.14
CA ALA A 72 -9.54 0.64 0.67
C ALA A 72 -10.46 0.24 -0.48
N PRO A 73 -10.35 -1.01 -0.98
CA PRO A 73 -11.28 -1.53 -1.97
C PRO A 73 -12.73 -1.49 -1.44
N PRO A 74 -13.72 -1.24 -2.31
CA PRO A 74 -15.12 -1.26 -1.91
C PRO A 74 -15.52 -2.64 -1.42
N LEU A 75 -16.43 -2.68 -0.45
CA LEU A 75 -17.11 -3.92 -0.09
C LEU A 75 -18.18 -4.17 -1.15
N CYS A 76 -17.87 -4.98 -2.16
CA CYS A 76 -18.88 -5.47 -3.09
C CYS A 76 -19.75 -6.50 -2.35
N ILE A 77 -21.01 -6.14 -2.09
CA ILE A 77 -22.07 -6.99 -1.51
C ILE A 77 -22.94 -7.48 -2.66
#